data_AF-A0A7S2TZN6-F1
#
_entry.id   AF-A0A7S2TZN6-F1
#
_cell.length_a   1.000
_cell.length_b   1.000
_cell.length_c   1.000
_cell.angle_alpha   90.00
_cell.angle_beta   90.00
_cell.angle_gamma   90.00
#
_symmetry.space_group_name_H-M   'P 1'
#
loop_
_entity.id
_entity.type
_entity.pdbx_description
1 polymer ?
#
loop_
_entity_poly.entity_id
_entity_poly.type
_entity_poly.pdbx_seq_one_letter_code
_entity_poly.pdbx_strand_id
1 'polypeptide(L)'
;KTKKLEKLRSMYREITLEIEDIQAENQHERETLLQTVRDLSRALKFKDVLLDNFVPRTQLQRFSKRCYWDEETDQWSLGAVDVKEESLTARPKSAKNGHIEPISEYGRLSAYLGEGNARFKEVDIMQMELIRPKRTTQDYYNEAEEGLDEDEYMQDEYMQDEYMQDE
;
A
#
# COMPACT_ATOMS: atom_id res chain seq x y z
N LYS A 1 -76.73 22.41 3.66
CA LYS A 1 -76.55 21.19 2.83
C LYS A 1 -75.29 21.27 1.94
N THR A 2 -74.10 21.59 2.49
CA THR A 2 -72.88 21.84 1.67
C THR A 2 -71.61 21.16 2.20
N LYS A 3 -71.63 20.61 3.42
CA LYS A 3 -70.46 20.00 4.07
C LYS A 3 -69.78 18.87 3.26
N LYS A 4 -70.56 18.08 2.50
CA LYS A 4 -70.01 17.00 1.66
C LYS A 4 -69.19 17.54 0.48
N LEU A 5 -69.65 18.62 -0.14
CA LEU A 5 -68.96 19.27 -1.26
C LEU A 5 -67.65 19.92 -0.80
N GLU A 6 -67.68 20.56 0.37
CA GLU A 6 -66.50 21.17 0.98
C GLU A 6 -65.43 20.14 1.34
N LYS A 7 -65.83 19.00 1.92
CA LYS A 7 -64.93 17.86 2.17
C LYS A 7 -64.31 17.31 0.89
N LEU A 8 -65.12 17.12 -0.16
CA LEU A 8 -64.63 16.65 -1.46
C LEU A 8 -63.63 17.63 -2.08
N ARG A 9 -63.90 18.94 -1.98
CA ARG A 9 -62.96 19.98 -2.43
C ARG A 9 -61.66 20.00 -1.63
N SER A 10 -61.72 19.72 -0.32
CA SER A 10 -60.51 19.61 0.51
C SER A 10 -59.66 18.42 0.08
N MET A 11 -60.25 17.22 0.02
CA MET A 11 -59.55 16.02 -0.43
C MET A 11 -58.99 16.18 -1.85
N TYR A 12 -59.74 16.80 -2.76
CA TYR A 12 -59.23 17.06 -4.11
C TYR A 12 -57.99 17.95 -4.08
N ARG A 13 -58.00 19.03 -3.29
CA ARG A 13 -56.84 19.92 -3.15
C ARG A 13 -55.65 19.20 -2.48
N GLU A 14 -55.92 18.40 -1.46
CA GLU A 14 -54.90 17.60 -0.78
C GLU A 14 -54.22 16.63 -1.77
N ILE A 15 -55.01 15.89 -2.54
CA ILE A 15 -54.50 14.97 -3.56
C ILE A 15 -53.75 15.71 -4.67
N THR A 16 -54.20 16.89 -5.11
CA THR A 16 -53.46 17.66 -6.13
C THR A 16 -52.12 18.14 -5.60
N LEU A 17 -52.04 18.59 -4.35
CA LEU A 17 -50.78 18.98 -3.72
C LEU A 17 -49.86 17.77 -3.56
N GLU A 18 -50.39 16.63 -3.12
CA GLU A 18 -49.62 15.38 -3.02
C GLU A 18 -49.05 14.95 -4.38
N ILE A 19 -49.82 15.08 -5.47
CA ILE A 19 -49.33 14.82 -6.82
C ILE A 19 -48.19 15.78 -7.21
N GLU A 20 -48.34 17.07 -6.91
CA GLU A 20 -47.30 18.08 -7.19
C GLU A 20 -46.01 17.79 -6.41
N ASP A 21 -46.13 17.44 -5.12
CA ASP A 21 -45.01 17.08 -4.26
C ASP A 21 -44.28 15.83 -4.78
N ILE A 22 -45.02 14.77 -5.14
CA ILE A 22 -44.45 13.54 -5.72
C ILE A 22 -43.76 13.83 -7.06
N GLN A 23 -44.34 14.69 -7.90
CA GLN A 23 -43.72 15.07 -9.17
C GLN A 23 -42.41 15.84 -8.97
N ALA A 24 -42.37 16.76 -8.00
CA ALA A 24 -41.17 17.50 -7.66
C ALA A 24 -40.07 16.57 -7.12
N GLU A 25 -40.42 15.62 -6.24
CA GLU A 25 -39.48 14.63 -5.71
C GLU A 25 -38.91 13.73 -6.82
N ASN A 26 -39.77 13.20 -7.70
CA ASN A 26 -39.35 12.35 -8.80
C ASN A 26 -38.44 13.12 -9.79
N GLN A 27 -38.76 14.39 -10.07
CA GLN A 27 -37.92 15.25 -10.90
C GLN A 27 -36.52 15.44 -10.28
N HIS A 28 -36.46 15.70 -8.97
CA HIS A 28 -35.20 15.85 -8.24
C HIS A 28 -34.39 14.54 -8.24
N GLU A 29 -35.02 13.39 -7.99
CA GLU A 29 -34.37 12.08 -8.04
C GLU A 29 -33.81 11.82 -9.44
N ARG A 30 -34.61 12.08 -10.47
CA ARG A 30 -34.17 11.93 -11.87
C ARG A 30 -32.99 12.83 -12.19
N GLU A 31 -32.98 14.08 -11.74
CA GLU A 31 -31.84 15.00 -11.93
C GLU A 31 -30.59 14.49 -11.23
N THR A 32 -30.73 13.96 -10.02
CA THR A 32 -29.64 13.36 -9.25
C THR A 32 -29.05 12.15 -9.98
N LEU A 33 -29.90 11.22 -10.44
CA LEU A 33 -29.47 10.05 -11.21
C LEU A 33 -28.82 10.46 -12.55
N LEU A 34 -29.35 11.48 -13.23
CA LEU A 34 -28.71 11.99 -14.44
C LEU A 34 -27.34 12.60 -14.14
N GLN A 35 -27.18 13.24 -12.99
CA GLN A 35 -25.90 13.79 -12.58
C GLN A 35 -24.87 12.68 -12.30
N THR A 36 -25.25 11.61 -11.61
CA THR A 36 -24.34 10.47 -11.38
C THR A 36 -23.90 9.82 -12.69
N VAL A 37 -24.82 9.65 -13.66
CA VAL A 37 -24.50 9.14 -15.00
C VAL A 37 -23.49 10.03 -15.72
N ARG A 38 -23.66 11.37 -15.64
CA ARG A 38 -22.70 12.31 -16.23
C ARG A 38 -21.33 12.20 -15.58
N ASP A 39 -21.27 12.06 -14.27
CA ASP A 39 -20.03 11.96 -13.51
C ASP A 39 -19.27 10.67 -13.82
N LEU A 40 -19.97 9.53 -13.84
CA LEU A 40 -19.42 8.25 -14.27
C LEU A 40 -18.92 8.30 -15.72
N SER A 41 -19.68 8.93 -16.61
CA SER A 41 -19.29 9.10 -18.01
C SER A 41 -18.03 9.96 -18.17
N ARG A 42 -17.88 11.01 -17.36
CA ARG A 42 -16.66 11.84 -17.34
C ARG A 42 -15.47 11.04 -16.84
N ALA A 43 -15.62 10.28 -15.75
CA ALA A 43 -14.57 9.44 -15.21
C ALA A 43 -14.10 8.36 -16.19
N LEU A 44 -15.04 7.74 -16.92
CA LEU A 44 -14.73 6.73 -17.93
C LEU A 44 -13.92 7.35 -19.09
N LYS A 45 -14.41 8.45 -19.67
CA LYS A 45 -13.69 9.17 -20.73
C LYS A 45 -12.29 9.61 -20.31
N PHE A 46 -12.13 10.05 -19.07
CA PHE A 46 -10.81 10.40 -18.54
C PHE A 46 -9.87 9.19 -18.52
N LYS A 47 -10.35 8.03 -18.06
CA LYS A 47 -9.56 6.78 -18.08
C LYS A 47 -9.19 6.37 -19.50
N ASP A 48 -10.11 6.48 -20.47
CA ASP A 48 -9.83 6.15 -21.88
C ASP A 48 -8.71 7.02 -22.44
N VAL A 49 -8.78 8.34 -22.22
CA VAL A 49 -7.73 9.28 -22.66
C VAL A 49 -6.39 8.97 -21.99
N LEU A 50 -6.40 8.62 -20.70
CA LEU A 50 -5.18 8.23 -20.00
C LEU A 50 -4.58 6.96 -20.61
N LEU A 51 -5.39 5.93 -20.88
CA LEU A 51 -4.92 4.71 -21.51
C LEU A 51 -4.36 4.97 -22.91
N ASP A 52 -5.02 5.80 -23.71
CA ASP A 52 -4.58 6.14 -25.07
C ASP A 52 -3.23 6.89 -25.11
N ASN A 53 -2.96 7.75 -24.13
CA ASN A 53 -1.73 8.54 -24.09
C ASN A 53 -0.56 7.81 -23.43
N PHE A 54 -0.82 6.97 -22.42
CA PHE A 54 0.25 6.39 -21.59
C PHE A 54 0.49 4.90 -21.81
N VAL A 55 -0.44 4.17 -22.43
CA VAL A 55 -0.31 2.71 -22.61
C VAL A 55 -0.20 2.35 -24.10
N PRO A 56 0.88 1.68 -24.51
CA PRO A 56 1.00 1.18 -25.88
C PRO A 56 -0.16 0.25 -26.25
N ARG A 57 -0.72 0.44 -27.45
CA ARG A 57 -1.88 -0.34 -27.94
C ARG A 57 -1.67 -1.86 -27.90
N THR A 58 -0.43 -2.31 -28.09
CA THR A 58 -0.06 -3.73 -28.03
C THR A 58 -0.28 -4.33 -26.63
N GLN A 59 0.00 -3.55 -25.59
CA GLN A 59 -0.19 -3.98 -24.20
C GLN A 59 -1.69 -4.02 -23.86
N LEU A 60 -2.46 -2.99 -24.26
CA LEU A 60 -3.92 -2.97 -24.06
C LEU A 60 -4.61 -4.19 -24.68
N GLN A 61 -4.24 -4.56 -25.91
CA GLN A 61 -4.77 -5.77 -26.55
C GLN A 61 -4.40 -7.05 -25.78
N ARG A 62 -3.19 -7.13 -25.23
CA ARG A 62 -2.76 -8.27 -24.40
C ARG A 62 -3.56 -8.33 -23.09
N PHE A 63 -3.85 -7.19 -22.47
CA PHE A 63 -4.69 -7.12 -21.27
C PHE A 63 -6.14 -7.48 -21.57
N SER A 64 -6.73 -6.90 -22.61
CA SER A 64 -8.13 -7.15 -23.00
C SER A 64 -8.42 -8.62 -23.29
N LYS A 65 -7.48 -9.37 -23.86
CA LYS A 65 -7.64 -10.81 -24.12
C LYS A 65 -7.63 -11.69 -22.86
N ARG A 66 -7.05 -11.20 -21.76
CA ARG A 66 -6.86 -11.96 -20.52
C ARG A 66 -7.79 -11.51 -19.40
N CYS A 67 -8.35 -10.30 -19.51
CA CYS A 67 -9.26 -9.73 -18.55
C CYS A 67 -10.64 -10.38 -18.71
N TYR A 68 -11.21 -10.87 -17.62
CA TYR A 68 -12.58 -11.37 -17.59
C TYR A 68 -13.28 -10.86 -16.34
N TRP A 69 -14.60 -10.75 -16.44
CA TRP A 69 -15.45 -10.40 -15.32
C TRP A 69 -15.78 -11.66 -14.54
N ASP A 70 -15.55 -11.64 -13.24
CA ASP A 70 -15.93 -12.72 -12.33
C ASP A 70 -17.24 -12.34 -11.64
N GLU A 71 -18.33 -13.02 -12.00
CA GLU A 71 -19.66 -12.79 -11.43
C GLU A 71 -19.78 -13.24 -9.96
N GLU A 72 -18.93 -14.17 -9.49
CA GLU A 72 -18.98 -14.64 -8.11
C GLU A 72 -18.42 -13.60 -7.14
N THR A 73 -17.36 -12.91 -7.54
CA THR A 73 -16.68 -11.90 -6.72
C THR A 73 -17.06 -10.46 -7.07
N ASP A 74 -17.82 -10.25 -8.16
CA ASP A 74 -18.22 -8.94 -8.70
C ASP A 74 -16.99 -8.06 -9.04
N GLN A 75 -15.94 -8.69 -9.57
CA GLN A 75 -14.65 -8.05 -9.82
C GLN A 75 -14.02 -8.42 -11.18
N TRP A 76 -13.22 -7.51 -11.72
CA TRP A 76 -12.37 -7.80 -12.87
C TRP A 76 -11.17 -8.63 -12.43
N SER A 77 -10.99 -9.79 -13.04
CA SER A 77 -9.83 -10.66 -12.81
C SER A 77 -9.01 -10.83 -14.08
N LEU A 78 -7.71 -11.11 -13.90
CA LEU A 78 -6.75 -11.22 -14.99
C LEU A 78 -6.24 -12.66 -15.06
N GLY A 79 -6.53 -13.35 -16.17
CA GLY A 79 -6.03 -14.71 -16.42
C GLY A 79 -4.50 -14.76 -16.41
N ALA A 80 -3.92 -15.89 -16.01
CA ALA A 80 -2.47 -16.05 -15.92
C ALA A 80 -1.74 -15.68 -17.23
N VAL A 81 -0.50 -15.21 -17.13
CA VAL A 81 0.36 -15.12 -18.31
C VAL A 81 0.86 -16.52 -18.61
N ASP A 82 0.61 -17.03 -19.81
CA ASP A 82 1.33 -18.20 -20.34
C ASP A 82 2.80 -17.81 -20.54
N VAL A 83 3.57 -17.80 -19.46
CA VAL A 83 5.02 -17.76 -19.52
C VAL A 83 5.41 -19.15 -19.97
N LYS A 84 5.51 -19.35 -21.29
CA LYS A 84 6.14 -20.56 -21.82
C LYS A 84 7.48 -20.70 -21.10
N GLU A 85 7.73 -21.81 -20.44
CA GLU A 85 8.98 -22.06 -19.70
C GLU A 85 10.24 -21.84 -20.56
N GLU A 86 10.11 -22.00 -21.87
CA GLU A 86 11.11 -21.63 -22.89
C GLU A 86 11.58 -20.17 -22.82
N SER A 87 10.75 -19.25 -22.32
CA SER A 87 11.09 -17.83 -22.11
C SER A 87 11.75 -17.54 -20.76
N LEU A 88 11.68 -18.50 -19.82
CA LEU A 88 12.55 -18.53 -18.65
C LEU A 88 13.86 -19.20 -19.05
N THR A 89 14.50 -18.72 -20.12
CA THR A 89 15.83 -19.20 -20.51
C THR A 89 16.75 -19.04 -19.31
N ALA A 90 17.32 -20.15 -18.84
CA ALA A 90 18.35 -20.11 -17.83
C ALA A 90 19.42 -19.10 -18.26
N ARG A 91 19.83 -18.21 -17.35
CA ARG A 91 20.88 -17.23 -17.64
C ARG A 91 22.09 -17.97 -18.24
N PRO A 92 22.70 -17.44 -19.31
CA PRO A 92 23.87 -18.08 -19.91
C PRO A 92 24.95 -18.23 -18.83
N LYS A 93 25.41 -19.46 -18.61
CA LYS A 93 26.47 -19.75 -17.63
C LYS A 93 27.81 -19.29 -18.18
N SER A 94 28.68 -18.81 -17.31
CA SER A 94 30.05 -18.47 -17.66
C SER A 94 30.78 -19.68 -18.26
N ALA A 95 31.64 -19.46 -19.26
CA ALA A 95 32.48 -20.51 -19.84
C ALA A 95 33.53 -21.04 -18.84
N LYS A 96 33.81 -20.30 -17.77
CA LYS A 96 34.71 -20.71 -16.69
C LYS A 96 33.88 -21.29 -15.53
N ASN A 97 34.22 -22.51 -15.11
CA ASN A 97 33.51 -23.21 -14.04
C ASN A 97 33.55 -22.39 -12.73
N GLY A 98 32.40 -22.30 -12.07
CA GLY A 98 32.27 -21.64 -10.77
C GLY A 98 31.89 -20.16 -10.82
N HIS A 99 31.89 -19.54 -12.00
CA HIS A 99 31.52 -18.14 -12.15
C HIS A 99 30.07 -17.97 -12.63
N ILE A 100 29.32 -17.04 -12.01
CA ILE A 100 27.93 -16.75 -12.39
C ILE A 100 27.90 -15.98 -13.73
N GLU A 101 28.88 -15.11 -13.96
CA GLU A 101 28.96 -14.21 -15.11
C GLU A 101 30.25 -14.42 -15.93
N PRO A 102 30.27 -14.05 -17.23
CA PRO A 102 31.49 -14.10 -18.03
C PRO A 102 32.51 -13.04 -17.57
N ILE A 103 33.64 -13.49 -17.03
CA ILE A 103 34.72 -12.60 -16.55
C ILE A 103 35.99 -12.72 -17.40
N SER A 104 36.62 -11.59 -17.69
CA SER A 104 37.92 -11.55 -18.37
C SER A 104 39.04 -12.08 -17.47
N GLU A 105 40.14 -12.56 -18.07
CA GLU A 105 41.37 -12.92 -17.35
C GLU A 105 41.87 -11.77 -16.47
N TYR A 106 41.87 -10.55 -17.00
CA TYR A 106 42.27 -9.34 -16.28
C TYR A 106 41.37 -9.06 -15.08
N GLY A 107 40.05 -9.07 -15.26
CA GLY A 107 39.10 -8.86 -14.16
C GLY A 107 39.29 -9.88 -13.03
N ARG A 108 39.54 -11.15 -13.37
CA ARG A 108 39.82 -12.19 -12.37
C ARG A 108 41.11 -11.92 -11.59
N LEU A 109 42.17 -11.48 -12.26
CA LEU A 109 43.44 -11.15 -11.61
C LEU A 109 43.31 -9.92 -10.71
N SER A 110 42.66 -8.85 -11.18
CA SER A 110 42.39 -7.64 -10.38
C SER A 110 41.57 -7.96 -9.13
N ALA A 111 40.53 -8.80 -9.26
CA ALA A 111 39.74 -9.25 -8.11
C ALA A 111 40.57 -10.08 -7.11
N TYR A 112 41.45 -10.96 -7.59
CA TYR A 112 42.37 -11.74 -6.75
C TYR A 112 43.39 -10.87 -6.03
N LEU A 113 43.90 -9.83 -6.71
CA LEU A 113 44.86 -8.87 -6.16
C LEU A 113 44.24 -7.88 -5.16
N GLY A 114 42.93 -8.00 -4.90
CA GLY A 114 42.25 -7.20 -3.88
C GLY A 114 41.91 -5.78 -4.33
N GLU A 115 41.91 -5.50 -5.64
CA GLU A 115 41.31 -4.25 -6.13
C GLU A 115 39.81 -4.29 -5.79
N GLY A 116 39.40 -3.57 -4.73
CA GLY A 116 38.03 -3.54 -4.23
C GLY A 116 36.99 -2.92 -5.18
N ASN A 117 37.34 -2.72 -6.44
CA ASN A 117 36.48 -2.17 -7.47
C ASN A 117 35.42 -3.22 -7.87
N ALA A 118 34.14 -2.88 -7.69
CA ALA A 118 33.01 -3.74 -8.04
C ALA A 118 33.00 -4.15 -9.52
N ARG A 119 33.63 -3.35 -10.41
CA ARG A 119 33.76 -3.64 -11.84
C ARG A 119 34.40 -4.99 -12.17
N PHE A 120 35.30 -5.47 -11.31
CA PHE A 120 36.03 -6.72 -11.54
C PHE A 120 35.46 -7.91 -10.77
N LYS A 121 34.34 -7.72 -10.05
CA LYS A 121 33.67 -8.78 -9.31
C LYS A 121 32.57 -9.42 -10.17
N GLU A 122 32.21 -10.66 -9.83
CA GLU A 122 31.10 -11.39 -10.48
C GLU A 122 29.72 -10.84 -10.11
N VAL A 123 29.66 -10.08 -9.03
CA VAL A 123 28.45 -9.40 -8.57
C VAL A 123 28.78 -7.93 -8.41
N ASP A 124 27.91 -7.06 -8.92
CA ASP A 124 28.02 -5.61 -8.78
C ASP A 124 27.61 -5.17 -7.38
N ILE A 125 28.32 -5.69 -6.38
CA ILE A 125 28.13 -5.40 -4.97
C ILE A 125 29.46 -4.88 -4.44
N MET A 126 29.47 -3.61 -4.07
CA MET A 126 30.60 -3.00 -3.37
C MET A 126 30.74 -3.65 -2.00
N GLN A 127 31.90 -4.23 -1.75
CA GLN A 127 32.21 -4.79 -0.44
C GLN A 127 32.78 -3.67 0.42
N MET A 128 31.92 -3.13 1.27
CA MET A 128 32.29 -2.06 2.20
C MET A 128 32.96 -2.67 3.42
N GLU A 129 33.91 -1.93 4.01
CA GLU A 129 34.43 -2.26 5.33
C GLU A 129 33.32 -2.05 6.37
N LEU A 130 33.24 -2.96 7.34
CA LEU A 130 32.32 -2.82 8.45
C LEU A 130 32.78 -1.65 9.32
N ILE A 131 32.07 -0.53 9.24
CA ILE A 131 32.31 0.61 10.14
C ILE A 131 31.82 0.21 11.52
N ARG A 132 32.77 0.06 12.47
CA ARG A 132 32.43 -0.14 13.88
C ARG A 132 31.72 1.11 14.41
N PRO A 133 30.52 0.97 14.99
CA PRO A 133 29.86 2.11 15.60
C PRO A 133 30.71 2.63 16.77
N LYS A 134 30.72 3.95 16.97
CA LYS A 134 31.49 4.59 18.05
C LYS A 134 31.01 4.18 19.45
N ARG A 135 29.76 3.72 19.55
CA ARG A 135 29.11 3.21 20.75
C ARG A 135 28.36 1.93 20.43
N THR A 136 28.41 0.97 21.34
CA THR A 136 27.67 -0.29 21.27
C THR A 136 26.46 -0.22 22.18
N THR A 137 25.44 -1.04 21.93
CA THR A 137 24.25 -1.15 22.80
C THR A 137 24.60 -1.45 24.26
N GLN A 138 25.74 -2.10 24.50
CA GLN A 138 26.31 -2.34 25.83
C GLN A 138 26.65 -1.04 26.59
N ASP A 139 27.04 0.02 25.88
CA ASP A 139 27.39 1.31 26.50
C ASP A 139 26.18 2.02 27.10
N TYR A 140 24.95 1.65 26.71
CA TYR A 140 23.71 2.20 27.29
C TYR A 140 23.35 1.53 28.63
N TYR A 141 23.72 0.27 28.82
CA TYR A 141 23.45 -0.45 30.08
C TYR A 141 24.40 0.00 31.18
N ASN A 142 25.67 0.24 30.84
CA ASN A 142 26.66 0.71 31.80
C ASN A 142 26.37 2.15 32.29
N GLU A 143 25.92 3.04 31.41
CA GLU A 143 25.48 4.40 31.81
C GLU A 143 24.20 4.39 32.67
N ALA A 144 23.36 3.36 32.54
CA ALA A 144 22.17 3.20 33.37
C ALA A 144 22.50 2.65 34.77
N GLU A 145 23.59 1.87 34.92
CA GLU A 145 24.10 1.40 36.21
C GLU A 145 24.89 2.49 36.96
N GLU A 146 25.61 3.37 36.26
CA GLU A 146 26.33 4.51 36.90
C GLU A 146 25.38 5.61 37.45
N GLY A 147 24.09 5.57 37.12
CA GLY A 147 23.08 6.56 37.54
C GLY A 147 22.14 6.10 38.66
N LEU A 148 22.36 4.93 39.24
CA LEU A 148 21.61 4.46 40.41
C LEU A 148 22.47 4.68 41.66
N ASP A 149 22.32 5.86 42.26
CA ASP A 149 22.81 6.12 43.62
C ASP A 149 22.13 5.10 44.56
N GLU A 150 22.88 4.12 45.06
CA GLU A 150 22.41 3.10 46.02
C GLU A 150 22.03 3.70 47.40
N ASP A 151 22.21 5.00 47.59
CA ASP A 151 22.08 5.68 48.88
C ASP A 151 20.63 6.06 49.27
N GLU A 152 19.67 6.02 48.34
CA GLU A 152 18.29 6.45 48.63
C GLU A 152 17.41 5.33 49.24
N TYR A 153 17.75 4.06 49.05
CA TYR A 153 16.94 2.92 49.53
C TYR A 153 17.20 2.53 50.99
N MET A 154 18.21 3.10 51.64
CA MET A 154 18.57 2.76 53.02
C MET A 154 17.89 3.65 54.06
N GLN A 155 17.33 4.81 53.70
CA GLN A 155 16.75 5.74 54.70
C GLN A 155 15.35 5.34 55.20
N ASP A 156 14.57 4.61 54.40
CA ASP A 156 13.19 4.26 54.76
C ASP A 156 13.09 3.09 55.75
N GLU A 157 14.12 2.22 55.87
CA GLU A 157 14.14 1.14 56.87
C GLU A 157 14.49 1.66 58.29
N TYR A 158 15.34 2.68 58.43
CA TYR A 158 15.77 3.16 59.76
C TYR A 158 14.75 4.01 60.51
N MET A 159 13.67 4.47 59.84
CA MET A 159 12.62 5.28 60.49
C MET A 159 11.49 4.43 61.12
N GLN A 160 11.43 3.12 60.84
CA GLN A 160 10.42 2.24 61.46
C GLN A 160 10.87 1.65 62.80
N ASP A 161 12.17 1.54 63.06
CA ASP A 161 12.69 0.88 64.26
C ASP A 161 12.76 1.78 65.51
N GLU A 162 12.65 3.11 65.39
CA GLU A 162 12.69 4.02 66.55
C GLU A 162 11.36 4.16 67.33
N TYR A 163 10.25 3.55 66.88
CA TYR A 163 8.93 3.70 67.52
C TYR A 163 8.47 2.53 68.41
N MET A 164 9.33 1.56 68.74
CA MET A 164 8.92 0.34 69.47
C MET A 164 9.75 0.00 70.73
N GLN A 165 10.36 0.99 71.39
CA GLN A 165 11.01 0.77 72.70
C GLN A 165 10.72 1.90 73.70
N ASP A 166 9.44 2.08 74.05
CA ASP A 166 9.04 2.65 75.34
C ASP A 166 7.99 1.69 75.95
N GLU A 167 8.44 0.79 76.84
CA GLU A 167 7.70 0.20 77.98
C GLU A 167 8.60 -0.71 78.85
#